data_AF-A0A959TCA3-F1
#
_entry.id   AF-A0A959TCA3-F1
#
_cell.length_a   1.000
_cell.length_b   1.000
_cell.length_c   1.000
_cell.angle_alpha   90.00
_cell.angle_beta   90.00
_cell.angle_gamma   90.00
#
_symmetry.space_group_name_H-M   'P 1'
#
loop_
_entity.id
_entity.type
_entity.pdbx_description
1 polymer ?
#
loop_
_entity_poly.entity_id
_entity_poly.type
_entity_poly.pdbx_seq_one_letter_code
_entity_poly.pdbx_strand_id
1 'polypeptide(L)'
;MRCFAGLGLLLFIGCDPGPPRTTGQWTEEAPVHAEAFTVLRRNDQRRIIVFGPGGRSDTAGTYDLGEAAKGLPAADAVLEVPLARMVLLSTTHASYLADLGQVATIAGMAEVERVREPEVRAALDAGSIRNVGGEAGLDRELVVSLAPEAVLAYPFGREALALP
;
A
#
# COMPACT_ATOMS: atom_id res chain seq x y z
N MET A 1 64.79 -30.74 -14.55
CA MET A 1 64.09 -31.14 -15.80
C MET A 1 62.85 -31.90 -15.38
N ARG A 2 61.59 -31.49 -15.57
CA ARG A 2 60.97 -30.45 -16.40
C ARG A 2 59.73 -29.94 -15.65
N CYS A 3 59.46 -28.65 -15.77
CA CYS A 3 58.23 -27.99 -15.36
C CYS A 3 57.02 -28.62 -16.06
N PHE A 4 55.89 -28.72 -15.37
CA PHE A 4 54.60 -28.50 -16.01
C PHE A 4 53.76 -27.61 -15.10
N ALA A 5 53.61 -26.37 -15.57
CA ALA A 5 52.70 -25.38 -15.05
C ALA A 5 51.26 -25.90 -15.17
N GLY A 6 50.53 -25.85 -14.07
CA GLY A 6 49.10 -26.11 -14.02
C GLY A 6 48.49 -25.14 -13.03
N LEU A 7 48.35 -23.88 -13.46
CA LEU A 7 47.68 -22.82 -12.72
C LEU A 7 46.20 -23.20 -12.60
N GLY A 8 45.85 -23.91 -11.53
CA GLY A 8 44.48 -24.27 -11.19
C GLY A 8 43.69 -23.00 -10.90
N LEU A 9 42.88 -22.58 -11.87
CA LEU A 9 41.86 -21.55 -11.71
C LEU A 9 40.85 -22.04 -10.67
N LEU A 10 41.06 -21.64 -9.41
CA LEU A 10 40.10 -21.74 -8.32
C LEU A 10 38.87 -20.89 -8.71
N LEU A 11 37.90 -21.54 -9.34
CA LEU A 11 36.53 -21.05 -9.47
C LEU A 11 35.95 -20.92 -8.06
N PHE A 12 36.03 -19.71 -7.49
CA PHE A 12 35.25 -19.34 -6.32
C PHE A 12 33.77 -19.37 -6.71
N ILE A 13 33.12 -20.51 -6.46
CA ILE A 13 31.66 -20.62 -6.41
C ILE A 13 31.23 -19.84 -5.16
N GLY A 14 31.03 -18.53 -5.33
CA GLY A 14 30.33 -17.71 -4.35
C GLY A 14 28.87 -18.13 -4.33
N CYS A 15 28.46 -18.84 -3.29
CA CYS A 15 27.04 -18.84 -2.91
C CYS A 15 26.76 -17.44 -2.37
N ASP A 16 26.03 -16.65 -3.16
CA ASP A 16 25.37 -15.47 -2.62
C ASP A 16 24.31 -15.99 -1.62
N PRO A 17 24.43 -15.73 -0.31
CA PRO A 17 23.36 -16.08 0.61
C PRO A 17 22.16 -15.21 0.22
N GLY A 18 21.24 -15.81 -0.54
CA GLY A 18 19.94 -15.20 -0.81
C GLY A 18 19.30 -14.72 0.50
N PRO A 19 18.39 -13.73 0.44
CA PRO A 19 17.79 -13.14 1.63
C PRO A 19 17.31 -14.25 2.57
N PRO A 20 17.51 -14.09 3.90
CA PRO A 20 17.24 -15.14 4.87
C PRO A 20 15.85 -15.70 4.60
N ARG A 21 15.79 -16.99 4.25
CA ARG A 21 14.52 -17.70 4.07
C ARG A 21 13.83 -17.70 5.42
N THR A 22 12.86 -16.82 5.60
CA THR A 22 12.06 -16.72 6.81
C THR A 22 11.27 -18.02 6.97
N THR A 23 11.78 -18.91 7.81
CA THR A 23 11.10 -20.13 8.24
C THR A 23 10.06 -19.74 9.30
N GLY A 24 8.80 -20.11 9.07
CA GLY A 24 7.68 -19.83 9.96
C GLY A 24 6.35 -20.11 9.28
N GLN A 25 5.37 -20.61 10.03
CA GLN A 25 3.99 -20.73 9.54
C GLN A 25 3.27 -19.38 9.68
N TRP A 26 2.35 -19.10 8.77
CA TRP A 26 1.46 -17.96 8.90
C TRP A 26 0.45 -18.22 10.02
N THR A 27 0.25 -17.21 10.86
CA THR A 27 -0.84 -17.19 11.85
C THR A 27 -1.87 -16.15 11.42
N GLU A 28 -3.15 -16.51 11.50
CA GLU A 28 -4.25 -15.60 11.19
C GLU A 28 -4.60 -14.75 12.42
N GLU A 29 -4.60 -13.43 12.24
CA GLU A 29 -5.07 -12.41 13.18
C GLU A 29 -6.37 -11.81 12.60
N ALA A 30 -7.50 -12.48 12.86
CA ALA A 30 -8.80 -12.05 12.34
C ALA A 30 -9.35 -10.84 13.14
N PRO A 31 -9.92 -9.84 12.47
CA PRO A 31 -10.57 -8.72 13.14
C PRO A 31 -11.83 -9.14 13.91
N VAL A 32 -12.11 -8.48 15.04
CA VAL A 32 -13.25 -8.80 15.91
C VAL A 32 -14.59 -8.32 15.35
N HIS A 33 -14.57 -7.20 14.61
CA HIS A 33 -15.78 -6.50 14.15
C HIS A 33 -15.89 -6.40 12.62
N ALA A 34 -15.00 -7.07 11.88
CA ALA A 34 -15.00 -7.07 10.43
C ALA A 34 -14.84 -8.49 9.91
N GLU A 35 -15.45 -8.77 8.76
CA GLU A 35 -15.37 -10.08 8.12
C GLU A 35 -14.77 -10.00 6.71
N ALA A 36 -14.64 -8.79 6.16
CA ALA A 36 -14.23 -8.54 4.78
C ALA A 36 -12.70 -8.53 4.57
N PHE A 37 -11.91 -8.79 5.60
CA PHE A 37 -10.46 -8.99 5.47
C PHE A 37 -9.92 -9.82 6.62
N THR A 38 -8.70 -10.32 6.46
CA THR A 38 -7.91 -10.91 7.54
C THR A 38 -6.46 -10.45 7.47
N VAL A 39 -5.77 -10.48 8.61
CA VAL A 39 -4.34 -10.19 8.68
C VAL A 39 -3.60 -11.49 8.95
N LEU A 40 -2.64 -11.84 8.10
CA LEU A 40 -1.72 -12.94 8.34
C LEU A 40 -0.40 -12.37 8.86
N ARG A 41 0.16 -13.04 9.86
CA ARG A 41 1.47 -12.71 10.41
C ARG A 41 2.44 -13.88 10.32
N ARG A 42 3.68 -13.57 9.97
CA ARG A 42 4.79 -14.51 9.98
C ARG A 42 6.07 -13.78 10.37
N ASN A 43 6.51 -13.96 11.61
CA ASN A 43 7.60 -13.18 12.20
C ASN A 43 7.29 -11.67 12.08
N ASP A 44 8.19 -10.90 11.46
CA ASP A 44 8.01 -9.46 11.21
C ASP A 44 7.21 -9.14 9.94
N GLN A 45 6.81 -10.17 9.18
CA GLN A 45 6.02 -10.02 7.96
C GLN A 45 4.53 -9.98 8.30
N ARG A 46 3.82 -9.05 7.67
CA ARG A 46 2.36 -8.94 7.72
C ARG A 46 1.79 -8.92 6.32
N ARG A 47 0.68 -9.64 6.14
CA ARG A 47 -0.09 -9.69 4.90
C ARG A 47 -1.54 -9.42 5.22
N ILE A 48 -2.18 -8.55 4.45
CA ILE A 48 -3.63 -8.33 4.49
C ILE A 48 -4.23 -9.07 3.29
N ILE A 49 -5.27 -9.86 3.54
CA ILE A 49 -6.09 -10.46 2.49
C ILE A 49 -7.47 -9.82 2.60
N VAL A 50 -7.90 -9.14 1.55
CA VAL A 50 -9.23 -8.53 1.44
C VAL A 50 -10.13 -9.46 0.65
N PHE A 51 -11.31 -9.73 1.20
CA PHE A 51 -12.31 -10.60 0.61
C PHE A 51 -13.30 -9.80 -0.23
N GLY A 52 -13.70 -10.38 -1.36
CA GLY A 52 -14.74 -9.85 -2.23
C GLY A 52 -16.15 -10.22 -1.74
N PRO A 53 -17.18 -9.89 -2.54
CA PRO A 53 -18.58 -10.21 -2.22
C PRO A 53 -18.84 -11.70 -1.97
N GLY A 54 -18.02 -12.59 -2.54
CA GLY A 54 -18.09 -14.04 -2.29
C GLY A 54 -17.50 -14.49 -0.94
N GLY A 55 -17.10 -13.58 -0.06
CA GLY A 55 -16.52 -13.89 1.25
C GLY A 55 -15.13 -14.53 1.15
N ARG A 56 -14.77 -15.39 2.10
CA ARG A 56 -13.41 -15.97 2.20
C ARG A 56 -12.94 -16.76 0.97
N SER A 57 -13.85 -17.22 0.12
CA SER A 57 -13.52 -17.91 -1.14
C SER A 57 -13.24 -16.97 -2.32
N ASP A 58 -13.48 -15.67 -2.15
CA ASP A 58 -13.32 -14.64 -3.17
C ASP A 58 -12.28 -13.62 -2.69
N THR A 59 -11.08 -13.66 -3.26
CA THR A 59 -10.01 -12.74 -2.86
C THR A 59 -10.03 -11.51 -3.76
N ALA A 60 -10.37 -10.36 -3.18
CA ALA A 60 -10.39 -9.08 -3.88
C ALA A 60 -9.01 -8.43 -3.97
N GLY A 61 -8.11 -8.73 -3.03
CA GLY A 61 -6.73 -8.26 -3.07
C GLY A 61 -5.88 -8.79 -1.92
N THR A 62 -4.58 -8.93 -2.18
CA THR A 62 -3.57 -9.36 -1.22
C THR A 62 -2.45 -8.33 -1.13
N TYR A 63 -2.18 -7.82 0.06
CA TYR A 63 -1.24 -6.73 0.31
C TYR A 63 -0.20 -7.13 1.34
N ASP A 64 1.06 -7.04 0.98
CA ASP A 64 2.19 -7.30 1.86
C ASP A 64 2.67 -5.98 2.50
N LEU A 65 2.92 -5.97 3.81
CA LEU A 65 3.23 -4.73 4.53
C LEU A 65 4.70 -4.67 4.94
N GLY A 66 5.39 -3.62 4.47
CA GLY A 66 6.77 -3.25 4.79
C GLY A 66 7.85 -4.01 4.01
N GLU A 67 9.06 -3.47 4.05
CA GLU A 67 10.29 -4.03 3.41
C GLU A 67 10.48 -5.54 3.63
N ALA A 68 10.19 -6.05 4.83
CA ALA A 68 10.35 -7.47 5.15
C ALA A 68 9.49 -8.39 4.27
N ALA A 69 8.45 -7.85 3.64
CA ALA A 69 7.52 -8.57 2.78
C ALA A 69 7.85 -8.44 1.27
N LYS A 70 8.89 -7.68 0.89
CA LYS A 70 9.37 -7.65 -0.51
C LYS A 70 9.85 -9.02 -0.97
N GLY A 71 9.35 -9.45 -2.14
CA GLY A 71 9.74 -10.72 -2.76
C GLY A 71 8.97 -11.94 -2.27
N LEU A 72 7.92 -11.76 -1.47
CA LEU A 72 6.97 -12.83 -1.20
C LEU A 72 6.16 -13.15 -2.47
N PRO A 73 6.03 -14.42 -2.87
CA PRO A 73 5.15 -14.78 -3.95
C PRO A 73 3.68 -14.50 -3.56
N ALA A 74 2.87 -14.16 -4.57
CA ALA A 74 1.40 -14.10 -4.52
C ALA A 74 0.72 -12.88 -3.86
N ALA A 75 1.41 -11.79 -3.53
CA ALA A 75 0.73 -10.52 -3.23
C ALA A 75 0.53 -9.68 -4.49
N ASP A 76 -0.57 -8.92 -4.52
CA ASP A 76 -0.88 -7.99 -5.62
C ASP A 76 -0.04 -6.70 -5.50
N ALA A 77 0.28 -6.29 -4.28
CA ALA A 77 1.16 -5.15 -4.02
C ALA A 77 1.88 -5.28 -2.67
N VAL A 78 3.03 -4.59 -2.57
CA VAL A 78 3.74 -4.35 -1.31
C VAL A 78 3.51 -2.89 -0.91
N LEU A 79 3.04 -2.67 0.31
CA LEU A 79 2.80 -1.35 0.89
C LEU A 79 3.87 -1.06 1.94
N GLU A 80 4.66 -0.02 1.73
CA GLU A 80 5.54 0.50 2.77
C GLU A 80 4.69 1.20 3.84
N VAL A 81 4.77 0.73 5.07
CA VAL A 81 3.97 1.24 6.20
C VAL A 81 4.87 1.82 7.29
N PRO A 82 4.46 2.90 7.98
CA PRO A 82 3.20 3.64 7.79
C PRO A 82 3.19 4.44 6.48
N LEU A 83 2.03 4.51 5.83
CA LEU A 83 1.81 5.40 4.69
C LEU A 83 1.89 6.85 5.20
N ALA A 84 2.72 7.66 4.55
CA ALA A 84 2.91 9.06 4.87
C ALA A 84 2.15 9.98 3.93
N ARG A 85 1.72 9.49 2.75
CA ARG A 85 1.21 10.37 1.70
C ARG A 85 0.15 9.70 0.83
N MET A 86 -1.10 10.07 1.06
CA MET A 86 -2.28 9.45 0.47
C MET A 86 -3.12 10.46 -0.31
N VAL A 87 -3.80 9.98 -1.36
CA VAL A 87 -4.86 10.72 -2.05
C VAL A 87 -6.20 10.01 -1.80
N LEU A 88 -7.21 10.79 -1.44
CA LEU A 88 -8.53 10.27 -1.07
C LEU A 88 -9.60 10.73 -2.06
N LEU A 89 -10.28 9.79 -2.71
CA LEU A 89 -11.36 10.14 -3.65
C LEU A 89 -12.75 10.18 -2.99
N SER A 90 -12.83 9.89 -1.69
CA SER A 90 -14.08 9.89 -0.92
C SER A 90 -13.87 10.56 0.43
N THR A 91 -14.82 11.41 0.82
CA THR A 91 -14.79 12.09 2.12
C THR A 91 -14.90 11.13 3.30
N THR A 92 -15.52 9.97 3.12
CA THR A 92 -15.59 8.91 4.16
C THR A 92 -14.18 8.48 4.62
N HIS A 93 -13.21 8.45 3.71
CA HIS A 93 -11.83 8.12 4.07
C HIS A 93 -11.16 9.20 4.93
N ALA A 94 -11.51 10.49 4.72
CA ALA A 94 -10.99 11.56 5.58
C ALA A 94 -11.52 11.44 7.00
N SER A 95 -12.80 11.12 7.19
CA SER A 95 -13.37 10.93 8.53
C SER A 95 -12.62 9.84 9.31
N TYR A 96 -12.30 8.71 8.66
CA TYR A 96 -11.52 7.65 9.30
C TYR A 96 -10.10 8.10 9.67
N LEU A 97 -9.41 8.85 8.81
CA LEU A 97 -8.08 9.36 9.13
C LEU A 97 -8.12 10.44 10.21
N ALA A 98 -9.17 11.25 10.25
CA ALA A 98 -9.41 12.22 11.31
C ALA A 98 -9.56 11.54 12.68
N ASP A 99 -10.42 10.52 12.77
CA ASP A 99 -10.61 9.74 13.99
C ASP A 99 -9.33 9.02 14.46
N LEU A 100 -8.43 8.69 13.53
CA LEU A 100 -7.12 8.10 13.81
C LEU A 100 -6.03 9.14 14.11
N GLY A 101 -6.33 10.44 14.03
CA GLY A 101 -5.35 11.53 14.19
C GLY A 101 -4.30 11.56 13.07
N GLN A 102 -4.65 11.11 11.88
CA GLN A 102 -3.78 10.91 10.72
C GLN A 102 -4.09 11.85 9.54
N VAL A 103 -4.77 12.99 9.76
CA VAL A 103 -5.06 13.97 8.68
C VAL A 103 -3.80 14.44 7.95
N ALA A 104 -2.66 14.50 8.65
CA ALA A 104 -1.37 14.92 8.08
C ALA A 104 -0.86 14.00 6.96
N THR A 105 -1.38 12.78 6.82
CA THR A 105 -0.99 11.87 5.73
C THR A 105 -1.74 12.16 4.42
N ILE A 106 -2.77 13.00 4.44
CA ILE A 106 -3.57 13.35 3.27
C ILE A 106 -2.83 14.42 2.46
N ALA A 107 -2.38 14.08 1.26
CA ALA A 107 -1.78 15.03 0.32
C ALA A 107 -2.80 15.64 -0.65
N GLY A 108 -3.87 14.91 -0.94
CA GLY A 108 -4.93 15.39 -1.80
C GLY A 108 -6.26 14.69 -1.56
N MET A 109 -7.35 15.39 -1.85
CA MET A 109 -8.70 14.88 -1.70
C MET A 109 -9.63 15.40 -2.79
N ALA A 110 -10.55 14.56 -3.27
CA ALA A 110 -11.68 14.96 -4.11
C ALA A 110 -12.92 15.24 -3.25
N GLU A 111 -13.93 15.90 -3.83
CA GLU A 111 -15.22 16.19 -3.16
C GLU A 111 -15.05 17.04 -1.89
N VAL A 112 -14.07 17.95 -1.90
CA VAL A 112 -13.67 18.74 -0.72
C VAL A 112 -14.84 19.59 -0.21
N GLU A 113 -15.78 19.97 -1.06
CA GLU A 113 -16.98 20.72 -0.70
C GLU A 113 -17.85 19.98 0.32
N ARG A 114 -17.75 18.64 0.38
CA ARG A 114 -18.56 17.78 1.26
C ARG A 114 -17.90 17.47 2.61
N VAL A 115 -16.64 17.88 2.81
CA VAL A 115 -15.87 17.65 4.06
C VAL A 115 -16.47 18.46 5.22
N ARG A 116 -16.56 17.89 6.42
CA ARG A 116 -17.12 18.60 7.60
C ARG A 116 -16.19 18.62 8.80
N GLU A 117 -15.13 17.83 8.75
CA GLU A 117 -14.10 17.67 9.76
C GLU A 117 -13.27 18.97 9.84
N PRO A 118 -13.27 19.69 10.99
CA PRO A 118 -12.62 20.98 11.10
C PRO A 118 -11.11 20.94 10.80
N GLU A 119 -10.43 19.88 11.21
CA GLU A 119 -9.01 19.67 10.97
C GLU A 119 -8.69 19.42 9.49
N VAL A 120 -9.55 18.70 8.77
CA VAL A 120 -9.39 18.49 7.32
C VAL A 120 -9.66 19.79 6.57
N ARG A 121 -10.66 20.58 7.00
CA ARG A 121 -10.91 21.92 6.46
C ARG A 121 -9.74 22.86 6.67
N ALA A 122 -9.18 22.90 7.88
CA ALA A 122 -8.00 23.71 8.17
C ALA A 122 -6.80 23.31 7.29
N ALA A 123 -6.60 22.00 7.05
CA ALA A 123 -5.55 21.51 6.18
C ALA A 123 -5.78 21.83 4.68
N LEU A 124 -7.03 21.87 4.24
CA LEU A 124 -7.41 22.36 2.90
C LEU A 124 -7.13 23.87 2.76
N ASP A 125 -7.54 24.66 3.75
CA ASP A 125 -7.35 26.12 3.77
C ASP A 125 -5.86 26.50 3.84
N ALA A 126 -5.06 25.71 4.56
CA ALA A 126 -3.60 25.84 4.61
C ALA A 126 -2.89 25.35 3.34
N GLY A 127 -3.61 24.66 2.44
CA GLY A 127 -3.07 24.11 1.19
C GLY A 127 -2.22 22.84 1.36
N SER A 128 -2.15 22.26 2.56
CA SER A 128 -1.45 20.99 2.79
C SER A 128 -2.22 19.80 2.21
N ILE A 129 -3.56 19.89 2.15
CA ILE A 129 -4.39 19.00 1.33
C ILE A 129 -4.76 19.74 0.05
N ARG A 130 -4.45 19.14 -1.11
CA ARG A 130 -4.81 19.70 -2.42
C ARG A 130 -6.15 19.14 -2.89
N ASN A 131 -7.05 20.02 -3.34
CA ASN A 131 -8.26 19.59 -4.02
C ASN A 131 -7.88 18.96 -5.36
N VAL A 132 -8.12 17.65 -5.52
CA VAL A 132 -7.80 16.90 -6.75
C VAL A 132 -9.00 16.69 -7.66
N GLY A 133 -10.19 17.19 -7.30
CA GLY A 133 -11.37 17.11 -8.16
C GLY A 133 -12.68 16.92 -7.40
N GLY A 134 -13.72 16.51 -8.13
CA GLY A 134 -15.06 16.28 -7.60
C GLY A 134 -16.01 15.87 -8.71
N GLU A 135 -17.26 16.33 -8.66
CA GLU A 135 -18.30 15.97 -9.63
C GLU A 135 -17.92 16.24 -11.11
N ALA A 136 -17.10 17.27 -11.36
CA ALA A 136 -16.63 17.64 -12.70
C ALA A 136 -15.52 16.72 -13.23
N GLY A 137 -15.02 15.79 -12.41
CA GLY A 137 -13.93 14.88 -12.74
C GLY A 137 -12.71 15.07 -11.84
N LEU A 138 -11.70 14.25 -12.11
CA LEU A 138 -10.45 14.17 -11.35
C LEU A 138 -9.31 14.83 -12.14
N ASP A 139 -8.55 15.70 -11.48
CA ASP A 139 -7.28 16.22 -11.99
C ASP A 139 -6.18 15.17 -11.79
N ARG A 140 -6.04 14.31 -12.79
CA ARG A 140 -5.09 13.18 -12.78
C ARG A 140 -3.64 13.65 -12.74
N GLU A 141 -3.31 14.73 -13.43
CA GLU A 141 -1.96 15.30 -13.45
C GLU A 141 -1.58 15.81 -12.06
N LEU A 142 -2.53 16.46 -11.36
CA LEU A 142 -2.32 16.84 -9.98
C LEU A 142 -2.15 15.62 -9.08
N VAL A 143 -2.99 14.59 -9.20
CA VAL A 143 -2.83 13.34 -8.42
C VAL A 143 -1.44 12.73 -8.63
N VAL A 144 -0.96 12.64 -9.87
CA VAL A 144 0.39 12.12 -10.17
C VAL A 144 1.48 13.03 -9.60
N SER A 145 1.32 14.35 -9.70
CA SER A 145 2.30 15.33 -9.18
C SER A 145 2.44 15.30 -7.65
N LEU A 146 1.38 14.88 -6.95
CA LEU A 146 1.42 14.65 -5.50
C LEU A 146 2.20 13.38 -5.12
N ALA A 147 2.55 12.55 -6.11
CA ALA A 147 3.32 11.31 -6.03
C ALA A 147 2.85 10.29 -4.96
N PRO A 148 1.55 10.11 -4.72
CA PRO A 148 1.03 9.40 -3.54
C PRO A 148 1.52 7.96 -3.44
N GLU A 149 1.64 7.47 -2.20
CA GLU A 149 1.96 6.07 -1.89
C GLU A 149 0.72 5.18 -1.99
N ALA A 150 -0.47 5.76 -1.80
CA ALA A 150 -1.74 5.09 -1.98
C ALA A 150 -2.83 6.07 -2.44
N VAL A 151 -3.75 5.56 -3.27
CA VAL A 151 -4.98 6.25 -3.63
C VAL A 151 -6.16 5.44 -3.12
N LEU A 152 -6.96 6.01 -2.22
CA LEU A 152 -8.18 5.38 -1.74
C LEU A 152 -9.37 5.84 -2.59
N ALA A 153 -9.83 4.94 -3.46
CA ALA A 153 -10.97 5.16 -4.35
C ALA A 153 -12.29 4.71 -3.72
N TYR A 154 -13.41 5.24 -4.22
CA TYR A 154 -14.75 4.67 -4.00
C TYR A 154 -15.03 3.56 -5.04
N PRO A 155 -16.09 2.74 -4.89
CA PRO A 155 -16.34 1.56 -5.74
C PRO A 155 -16.35 1.81 -7.26
N PHE A 156 -16.71 3.02 -7.70
CA PHE A 156 -16.74 3.45 -9.11
C PHE A 156 -15.60 4.43 -9.48
N GLY A 157 -14.60 4.57 -8.61
CA GLY A 157 -13.49 5.50 -8.78
C GLY A 157 -12.31 4.90 -9.55
N ARG A 158 -12.31 3.59 -9.80
CA ARG A 158 -11.21 2.91 -10.51
C ARG A 158 -11.16 3.35 -11.98
N GLU A 159 -12.30 3.53 -12.64
CA GLU A 159 -12.34 4.07 -14.01
C GLU A 159 -11.80 5.50 -14.07
N ALA A 160 -12.02 6.29 -13.02
CA ALA A 160 -11.53 7.68 -12.96
C ALA A 160 -9.99 7.77 -12.96
N LEU A 161 -9.30 6.72 -12.50
CA LEU A 161 -7.83 6.61 -12.45
C LEU A 161 -7.22 5.85 -13.63
N ALA A 162 -8.02 5.27 -14.53
CA ALA A 162 -7.51 4.60 -15.71
C ALA A 162 -6.85 5.60 -16.66
N LEU A 163 -5.53 5.52 -16.81
CA LEU A 163 -4.78 6.27 -17.82
C LEU A 163 -5.08 5.68 -19.21
N PRO A 164 -5.27 6.52 -20.25
CA PRO A 164 -5.52 6.07 -21.62
C PRO A 164 -4.35 5.28 -22.20
#